data_AF-A0A2H6IE90-F1
#
_entry.id   AF-A0A2H6IE90-F1
#
_cell.length_a   1.000
_cell.length_b   1.000
_cell.length_c   1.000
_cell.angle_alpha   90.00
_cell.angle_beta   90.00
_cell.angle_gamma   90.00
#
_symmetry.space_group_name_H-M   'P 1'
#
loop_
_entity.id
_entity.type
_entity.pdbx_description
1 polymer ?
#
loop_
_entity_poly.entity_id
_entity_poly.type
_entity_poly.pdbx_seq_one_letter_code
_entity_poly.pdbx_strand_id
1 'polypeptide(L)'
;MSSSTDNRQSSIANRQSFIDTHCHLEMADFDPDRDEVIARARDAEIEAIITIGSDLKGSEGAVRMAAKYDFIYAAVGIHPHDAKEYTSGTAEKLRVWSGEKKVVAIGETGLDYHYDHSPRDVQQEVFERQLGLALELDLPVIVHSREAKADTLNILSGSGISRGVLHCFSGDMDMAEKVMAMGLYISFAGTVTFKNAKRLQEIAAGIPDEYLLIETDAPYLSPAPLRGKRNEPSFLLHTARKLAELRDVGVGDIARITTLNAGRLFGIGGISPVGKIAYNIRDSLYLNITNRCTNACTFCIRFHSDYVKGHNLRLDHEPGIEELKDAIGDPSAYKEVVFCGYGEPLMRLDLVKALARWIKDNGGRVRINTNGQANLIHGRNILPELQGIVDSISISLDAQDERTYKTICRPFLKDAYKGVVSFIREAGKYIPDVTVTVVDAPGVDVKRCEEIARELKVRFRLRRYNLVG
;
A
#
# COMPACT_ATOMS: atom_id res chain seq x y z
N MET A 1 -8.80 44.17 12.53
CA MET A 1 -9.70 43.20 11.87
C MET A 1 -8.85 42.38 10.92
N SER A 2 -8.24 41.31 11.42
CA SER A 2 -7.35 40.45 10.63
C SER A 2 -7.31 39.05 11.26
N SER A 3 -7.02 38.07 10.41
CA SER A 3 -6.75 36.65 10.66
C SER A 3 -7.96 35.72 10.83
N SER A 4 -8.49 35.24 9.71
CA SER A 4 -9.27 33.98 9.63
C SER A 4 -8.84 33.07 8.48
N THR A 5 -7.64 33.25 7.93
CA THR A 5 -7.15 32.49 6.76
C THR A 5 -6.08 31.45 7.06
N ASP A 6 -5.60 31.35 8.30
CA ASP A 6 -4.40 30.56 8.61
C ASP A 6 -4.64 29.16 9.19
N ASN A 7 -5.89 28.67 9.17
CA ASN A 7 -6.26 27.39 9.78
C ASN A 7 -6.77 26.34 8.78
N ARG A 8 -6.65 26.59 7.46
CA ARG A 8 -7.09 25.65 6.41
C ARG A 8 -5.97 24.88 5.74
N GLN A 9 -4.71 25.33 5.82
CA GLN A 9 -3.58 24.61 5.21
C GLN A 9 -3.00 23.51 6.11
N SER A 10 -3.04 23.68 7.44
CA SER A 10 -2.61 22.63 8.38
C SER A 10 -3.57 21.43 8.45
N SER A 11 -4.84 21.60 8.05
CA SER A 11 -5.85 20.53 8.09
C SER A 11 -5.87 19.61 6.87
N ILE A 12 -5.15 19.94 5.79
CA ILE A 12 -5.14 19.12 4.55
C ILE A 12 -4.13 17.97 4.68
N ALA A 13 -3.08 18.12 5.49
CA ALA A 13 -2.00 17.14 5.61
C ALA A 13 -2.37 15.87 6.41
N ASN A 14 -3.53 15.84 7.10
CA ASN A 14 -3.89 14.78 8.05
C ASN A 14 -5.32 14.21 7.89
N ARG A 15 -6.07 14.55 6.84
CA ARG A 15 -7.38 13.91 6.59
C ARG A 15 -7.18 12.47 6.14
N GLN A 16 -7.75 11.53 6.89
CA GLN A 16 -7.66 10.10 6.59
C GLN A 16 -8.83 9.72 5.70
N SER A 17 -8.56 9.73 4.40
CA SER A 17 -9.59 9.44 3.42
C SER A 17 -9.59 7.96 3.04
N PHE A 18 -10.75 7.30 3.11
CA PHE A 18 -10.91 5.90 2.75
C PHE A 18 -11.81 5.71 1.55
N ILE A 19 -11.57 4.63 0.81
CA ILE A 19 -12.47 4.12 -0.22
C ILE A 19 -13.00 2.77 0.24
N ASP A 20 -14.31 2.61 0.31
CA ASP A 20 -14.96 1.32 0.49
C ASP A 20 -15.10 0.63 -0.86
N THR A 21 -14.26 -0.37 -1.13
CA THR A 21 -14.22 -1.01 -2.46
C THR A 21 -15.34 -2.00 -2.72
N HIS A 22 -16.15 -2.34 -1.71
CA HIS A 22 -17.23 -3.31 -1.85
C HIS A 22 -18.33 -3.07 -0.82
N CYS A 23 -19.47 -2.53 -1.26
CA CYS A 23 -20.67 -2.34 -0.44
C CYS A 23 -21.92 -2.58 -1.29
N HIS A 24 -22.89 -3.33 -0.80
CA HIS A 24 -24.18 -3.54 -1.46
C HIS A 24 -25.21 -2.48 -1.01
N LEU A 25 -24.90 -1.20 -1.26
CA LEU A 25 -25.70 -0.08 -0.75
C LEU A 25 -27.07 0.02 -1.45
N GLU A 26 -27.19 -0.58 -2.63
CA GLU A 26 -28.42 -0.70 -3.41
C GLU A 26 -29.42 -1.72 -2.85
N MET A 27 -28.99 -2.60 -1.93
CA MET A 27 -29.87 -3.60 -1.33
C MET A 27 -31.01 -2.98 -0.52
N ALA A 28 -32.14 -3.69 -0.49
CA ALA A 28 -33.36 -3.27 0.21
C ALA A 28 -33.17 -3.15 1.72
N ASP A 29 -32.17 -3.84 2.30
CA ASP A 29 -31.76 -3.70 3.69
C ASP A 29 -31.52 -2.25 4.10
N PHE A 30 -31.10 -1.38 3.17
CA PHE A 30 -30.86 0.03 3.39
C PHE A 30 -32.06 0.94 3.07
N ASP A 31 -33.14 0.45 2.46
CA ASP A 31 -34.29 1.28 2.07
C ASP A 31 -34.84 2.19 3.19
N PRO A 32 -34.92 1.76 4.46
CA PRO A 32 -35.44 2.61 5.53
C PRO A 32 -34.58 3.83 5.87
N ASP A 33 -33.27 3.79 5.63
CA ASP A 33 -32.32 4.79 6.15
C ASP A 33 -31.10 5.06 5.23
N ARG A 34 -31.17 4.71 3.95
CA ARG A 34 -30.03 4.81 3.00
C ARG A 34 -29.39 6.18 2.96
N ASP A 35 -30.18 7.26 2.92
CA ASP A 35 -29.65 8.62 2.89
C ASP A 35 -28.90 8.97 4.19
N GLU A 36 -29.35 8.44 5.33
CA GLU A 36 -28.64 8.61 6.61
C GLU A 36 -27.35 7.80 6.66
N VAL A 37 -27.34 6.57 6.12
CA VAL A 37 -26.13 5.75 5.97
C VAL A 37 -25.08 6.47 5.13
N ILE A 38 -25.51 7.05 4.00
CA ILE A 38 -24.64 7.84 3.10
C ILE A 38 -24.09 9.06 3.84
N ALA A 39 -24.91 9.76 4.63
CA ALA A 39 -24.44 10.87 5.45
C ALA A 39 -23.40 10.43 6.49
N ARG A 40 -23.64 9.31 7.20
CA ARG A 40 -22.66 8.75 8.15
C ARG A 40 -21.36 8.34 7.48
N ALA A 41 -21.40 7.82 6.26
CA ALA A 41 -20.19 7.51 5.49
C ALA A 41 -19.36 8.78 5.20
N ARG A 42 -20.02 9.89 4.83
CA ARG A 42 -19.35 11.18 4.62
C ARG A 42 -18.75 11.75 5.91
N ASP A 43 -19.48 11.67 7.01
CA ASP A 43 -19.00 12.12 8.33
C ASP A 43 -17.81 11.28 8.83
N ALA A 44 -17.74 10.02 8.40
CA ALA A 44 -16.62 9.11 8.67
C ALA A 44 -15.44 9.25 7.68
N GLU A 45 -15.42 10.32 6.86
CA GLU A 45 -14.38 10.58 5.85
C GLU A 45 -14.21 9.47 4.79
N ILE A 46 -15.30 8.77 4.44
CA ILE A 46 -15.33 7.89 3.27
C ILE A 46 -15.40 8.78 2.01
N GLU A 47 -14.32 8.82 1.25
CA GLU A 47 -14.20 9.62 0.03
C GLU A 47 -14.90 8.99 -1.15
N ALA A 48 -14.93 7.66 -1.24
CA ALA A 48 -15.66 6.96 -2.28
C ALA A 48 -16.21 5.61 -1.81
N ILE A 49 -17.32 5.18 -2.40
CA ILE A 49 -17.92 3.87 -2.20
C ILE A 49 -18.14 3.23 -3.57
N ILE A 50 -17.73 1.98 -3.75
CA ILE A 50 -18.11 1.18 -4.92
C ILE A 50 -19.30 0.30 -4.52
N THR A 51 -20.47 0.64 -5.07
CA THR A 51 -21.70 -0.12 -4.84
C THR A 51 -21.81 -1.29 -5.82
N ILE A 52 -22.17 -2.48 -5.34
CA ILE A 52 -21.95 -3.73 -6.08
C ILE A 52 -23.25 -4.35 -6.55
N GLY A 53 -23.44 -4.42 -7.86
CA GLY A 53 -24.50 -5.22 -8.47
C GLY A 53 -24.16 -6.71 -8.47
N SER A 54 -24.96 -7.51 -7.78
CA SER A 54 -24.83 -8.99 -7.74
C SER A 54 -25.80 -9.73 -8.67
N ASP A 55 -26.81 -9.04 -9.20
CA ASP A 55 -27.76 -9.54 -10.18
C ASP A 55 -28.19 -8.39 -11.14
N LEU A 56 -29.13 -8.61 -12.06
CA LEU A 56 -29.61 -7.55 -12.97
C LEU A 56 -30.30 -6.39 -12.25
N LYS A 57 -31.09 -6.65 -11.21
CA LYS A 57 -31.81 -5.62 -10.43
C LYS A 57 -30.83 -4.83 -9.56
N GLY A 58 -29.90 -5.53 -8.92
CA GLY A 58 -28.79 -4.96 -8.15
C GLY A 58 -27.90 -4.10 -9.03
N SER A 59 -27.50 -4.59 -10.20
CA SER A 59 -26.71 -3.82 -11.16
C SER A 59 -27.42 -2.54 -11.62
N GLU A 60 -28.71 -2.60 -11.95
CA GLU A 60 -29.50 -1.39 -12.26
C GLU A 60 -29.56 -0.43 -11.06
N GLY A 61 -29.77 -0.96 -9.84
CA GLY A 61 -29.75 -0.20 -8.60
C GLY A 61 -28.41 0.51 -8.36
N ALA A 62 -27.32 -0.21 -8.54
CA ALA A 62 -25.96 0.28 -8.40
C ALA A 62 -25.68 1.43 -9.38
N VAL A 63 -26.03 1.26 -10.65
CA VAL A 63 -25.90 2.31 -11.69
C VAL A 63 -26.70 3.55 -11.33
N ARG A 64 -27.96 3.40 -10.87
CA ARG A 64 -28.80 4.53 -10.44
C ARG A 64 -28.20 5.26 -9.23
N MET A 65 -27.67 4.52 -8.26
CA MET A 65 -27.00 5.10 -7.10
C MET A 65 -25.75 5.86 -7.49
N ALA A 66 -24.91 5.26 -8.33
CA ALA A 66 -23.73 5.92 -8.86
C ALA A 66 -24.12 7.20 -9.59
N ALA A 67 -25.16 7.20 -10.44
CA ALA A 67 -25.63 8.42 -11.11
C ALA A 67 -26.07 9.54 -10.14
N LYS A 68 -26.69 9.18 -9.01
CA LYS A 68 -27.25 10.13 -8.02
C LYS A 68 -26.20 10.83 -7.15
N TYR A 69 -25.11 10.15 -6.77
CA TYR A 69 -24.12 10.68 -5.82
C TYR A 69 -22.73 10.76 -6.45
N ASP A 70 -22.04 11.88 -6.28
CA ASP A 70 -20.73 12.12 -6.93
C ASP A 70 -19.62 11.20 -6.46
N PHE A 71 -19.71 10.73 -5.21
CA PHE A 71 -18.70 9.90 -4.57
C PHE A 71 -19.04 8.40 -4.55
N ILE A 72 -20.14 8.02 -5.21
CA ILE A 72 -20.54 6.62 -5.35
C ILE A 72 -20.26 6.18 -6.79
N TYR A 73 -19.56 5.06 -6.92
CA TYR A 73 -19.28 4.35 -8.16
C TYR A 73 -20.00 3.01 -8.13
N ALA A 74 -20.10 2.34 -9.28
CA ALA A 74 -20.79 1.07 -9.41
C ALA A 74 -19.88 -0.01 -10.01
N ALA A 75 -20.11 -1.25 -9.59
CA ALA A 75 -19.73 -2.44 -10.33
C ALA A 75 -21.00 -3.17 -10.77
N VAL A 76 -20.97 -3.79 -11.95
CA VAL A 76 -22.11 -4.55 -12.48
C VAL A 76 -21.67 -5.97 -12.80
N GLY A 77 -22.48 -6.95 -12.40
CA GLY A 77 -22.16 -8.35 -12.58
C GLY A 77 -23.27 -9.28 -12.11
N ILE A 78 -23.00 -10.58 -12.23
CA ILE A 78 -23.85 -11.67 -11.76
C ILE A 78 -23.04 -12.56 -10.83
N HIS A 79 -23.48 -12.59 -9.57
CA HIS A 79 -22.89 -13.38 -8.49
C HIS A 79 -23.06 -14.88 -8.78
N PRO A 80 -22.13 -15.76 -8.33
CA PRO A 80 -22.23 -17.21 -8.52
C PRO A 80 -23.57 -17.83 -8.12
N HIS A 81 -24.23 -17.29 -7.10
CA HIS A 81 -25.57 -17.77 -6.69
C HIS A 81 -26.62 -17.67 -7.79
N ASP A 82 -26.54 -16.63 -8.62
CA ASP A 82 -27.52 -16.30 -9.65
C ASP A 82 -27.04 -16.71 -11.06
N ALA A 83 -25.93 -17.45 -11.15
CA ALA A 83 -25.33 -17.88 -12.43
C ALA A 83 -26.32 -18.64 -13.33
N LYS A 84 -27.22 -19.46 -12.76
CA LYS A 84 -28.26 -20.16 -13.51
C LYS A 84 -29.25 -19.27 -14.26
N GLU A 85 -29.37 -18.00 -13.87
CA GLU A 85 -30.24 -17.01 -14.53
C GLU A 85 -29.48 -16.22 -15.63
N TYR A 86 -28.20 -16.54 -15.87
CA TYR A 86 -27.38 -15.85 -16.85
C TYR A 86 -27.78 -16.23 -18.29
N THR A 87 -28.08 -15.22 -19.10
CA THR A 87 -28.44 -15.39 -20.52
C THR A 87 -27.63 -14.44 -21.41
N SER A 88 -27.74 -14.59 -22.73
CA SER A 88 -27.17 -13.60 -23.67
C SER A 88 -27.75 -12.19 -23.47
N GLY A 89 -29.03 -12.08 -23.10
CA GLY A 89 -29.64 -10.79 -22.76
C GLY A 89 -29.09 -10.16 -21.48
N THR A 90 -28.61 -10.99 -20.55
CA THR A 90 -27.91 -10.53 -19.34
C THR A 90 -26.58 -9.88 -19.70
N ALA A 91 -25.78 -10.53 -20.56
CA ALA A 91 -24.49 -10.01 -21.00
C ALA A 91 -24.61 -8.64 -21.70
N GLU A 92 -25.62 -8.46 -22.54
CA GLU A 92 -25.85 -7.20 -23.24
C GLU A 92 -26.23 -6.05 -22.29
N LYS A 93 -27.05 -6.33 -21.27
CA LYS A 93 -27.37 -5.32 -20.26
C LYS A 93 -26.15 -4.88 -19.46
N LEU A 94 -25.32 -5.84 -19.02
CA LEU A 94 -24.07 -5.54 -18.32
C LEU A 94 -23.18 -4.65 -19.19
N ARG A 95 -23.01 -5.00 -20.47
CA ARG A 95 -22.25 -4.19 -21.44
C ARG A 95 -22.76 -2.76 -21.54
N VAL A 96 -24.07 -2.58 -21.68
CA VAL A 96 -24.69 -1.24 -21.77
C VAL A 96 -24.40 -0.44 -20.50
N TRP A 97 -24.61 -1.02 -19.32
CA TRP A 97 -24.34 -0.32 -18.07
C TRP A 97 -22.86 -0.02 -17.85
N SER A 98 -21.96 -0.91 -18.27
CA SER A 98 -20.51 -0.69 -18.21
C SER A 98 -20.03 0.50 -19.06
N GLY A 99 -20.86 1.00 -20.00
CA GLY A 99 -20.59 2.25 -20.72
C GLY A 99 -20.83 3.53 -19.90
N GLU A 100 -21.47 3.43 -18.73
CA GLU A 100 -21.73 4.58 -17.87
C GLU A 100 -20.47 5.05 -17.14
N LYS A 101 -20.25 6.37 -17.07
CA LYS A 101 -18.99 6.98 -16.60
C LYS A 101 -18.54 6.54 -15.20
N LYS A 102 -19.49 6.19 -14.31
CA LYS A 102 -19.21 5.80 -12.92
C LYS A 102 -19.33 4.29 -12.69
N VAL A 103 -19.45 3.48 -13.74
CA VAL A 103 -19.30 2.02 -13.65
C VAL A 103 -17.82 1.69 -13.88
N VAL A 104 -17.19 1.12 -12.86
CA VAL A 104 -15.72 1.03 -12.77
C VAL A 104 -15.17 -0.39 -12.76
N ALA A 105 -16.05 -1.39 -12.74
CA ALA A 105 -15.65 -2.80 -12.74
C ALA A 105 -16.78 -3.71 -13.24
N ILE A 106 -16.38 -4.91 -13.69
CA ILE A 106 -17.27 -6.06 -13.82
C ILE A 106 -17.23 -6.87 -12.53
N GLY A 107 -18.38 -7.09 -11.93
CA GLY A 107 -18.54 -7.84 -10.69
C GLY A 107 -19.72 -7.34 -9.86
N GLU A 108 -20.20 -8.10 -8.89
CA GLU A 108 -19.55 -9.30 -8.36
C GLU A 108 -19.72 -10.53 -9.26
N THR A 109 -18.63 -11.26 -9.52
CA THR A 109 -18.63 -12.52 -10.29
C THR A 109 -17.64 -13.50 -9.67
N GLY A 110 -17.80 -14.80 -9.88
CA GLY A 110 -16.83 -15.79 -9.39
C GLY A 110 -17.47 -17.12 -9.04
N LEU A 111 -16.99 -17.76 -7.98
CA LEU A 111 -17.40 -19.12 -7.58
C LEU A 111 -17.71 -19.20 -6.08
N ASP A 112 -18.88 -19.74 -5.72
CA ASP A 112 -19.26 -20.09 -4.35
C ASP A 112 -19.69 -21.57 -4.27
N TYR A 113 -18.80 -22.40 -3.72
CA TYR A 113 -19.05 -23.83 -3.51
C TYR A 113 -19.54 -24.17 -2.10
N HIS A 114 -19.71 -23.14 -1.25
CA HIS A 114 -20.19 -23.31 0.11
C HIS A 114 -21.72 -23.38 0.15
N TYR A 115 -22.40 -22.45 -0.53
CA TYR A 115 -23.86 -22.43 -0.62
C TYR A 115 -24.40 -23.19 -1.84
N ASP A 116 -23.62 -23.23 -2.94
CA ASP A 116 -23.89 -24.04 -4.14
C ASP A 116 -25.31 -23.82 -4.73
N HIS A 117 -25.79 -22.55 -4.73
CA HIS A 117 -27.13 -22.17 -5.19
C HIS A 117 -27.35 -22.26 -6.72
N SER A 118 -26.26 -22.39 -7.47
CA SER A 118 -26.22 -22.66 -8.90
C SER A 118 -25.22 -23.79 -9.19
N PRO A 119 -25.46 -24.65 -10.20
CA PRO A 119 -24.55 -25.73 -10.55
C PRO A 119 -23.13 -25.21 -10.85
N ARG A 120 -22.11 -25.93 -10.37
CA ARG A 120 -20.70 -25.47 -10.44
C ARG A 120 -20.20 -25.25 -11.87
N ASP A 121 -20.59 -26.12 -12.79
CA ASP A 121 -20.30 -25.99 -14.22
C ASP A 121 -20.88 -24.69 -14.80
N VAL A 122 -22.11 -24.35 -14.40
CA VAL A 122 -22.76 -23.08 -14.77
C VAL A 122 -22.07 -21.88 -14.11
N GLN A 123 -21.66 -21.98 -12.84
CA GLN A 123 -20.90 -20.90 -12.17
C GLN A 123 -19.58 -20.64 -12.91
N GLN A 124 -18.84 -21.69 -13.28
CA GLN A 124 -17.58 -21.58 -14.03
C GLN A 124 -17.79 -20.94 -15.40
N GLU A 125 -18.79 -21.40 -16.17
CA GLU A 125 -19.11 -20.83 -17.48
C GLU A 125 -19.47 -19.33 -17.39
N VAL A 126 -20.31 -18.96 -16.41
CA VAL A 126 -20.71 -17.56 -16.22
C VAL A 126 -19.56 -16.70 -15.74
N PHE A 127 -18.69 -17.23 -14.88
CA PHE A 127 -17.48 -16.53 -14.47
C PHE A 127 -16.57 -16.26 -15.67
N GLU A 128 -16.26 -17.27 -16.49
CA GLU A 128 -15.45 -17.11 -17.70
C GLU A 128 -16.04 -16.07 -18.68
N ARG A 129 -17.36 -16.09 -18.88
CA ARG A 129 -18.04 -15.12 -19.75
C ARG A 129 -17.93 -13.68 -19.23
N GLN A 130 -18.05 -13.47 -17.93
CA GLN A 130 -17.91 -12.14 -17.33
C GLN A 130 -16.45 -11.66 -17.34
N LEU A 131 -15.47 -12.55 -17.18
CA LEU A 131 -14.06 -12.23 -17.39
C LEU A 131 -13.79 -11.81 -18.84
N GLY A 132 -14.37 -12.51 -19.82
CA GLY A 132 -14.30 -12.13 -21.23
C GLY A 132 -14.87 -10.74 -21.50
N LEU A 133 -16.02 -10.41 -20.90
CA LEU A 133 -16.62 -9.07 -20.99
C LEU A 133 -15.72 -7.99 -20.38
N ALA A 134 -15.12 -8.26 -19.22
CA ALA A 134 -14.21 -7.33 -18.56
C ALA A 134 -12.98 -7.00 -19.43
N LEU A 135 -12.40 -8.01 -20.08
CA LEU A 135 -11.28 -7.83 -21.01
C LEU A 135 -11.66 -7.02 -22.24
N GLU A 136 -12.83 -7.30 -22.81
CA GLU A 136 -13.34 -6.57 -23.98
C GLU A 136 -13.54 -5.08 -23.68
N LEU A 137 -13.96 -4.75 -22.46
CA LEU A 137 -14.27 -3.40 -22.01
C LEU A 137 -13.10 -2.69 -21.30
N ASP A 138 -11.94 -3.36 -21.15
CA ASP A 138 -10.79 -2.88 -20.36
C ASP A 138 -11.15 -2.44 -18.92
N LEU A 139 -12.06 -3.20 -18.30
CA LEU A 139 -12.50 -2.98 -16.93
C LEU A 139 -11.85 -3.98 -15.97
N PRO A 140 -11.51 -3.56 -14.73
CA PRO A 140 -11.08 -4.50 -13.70
C PRO A 140 -12.25 -5.40 -13.25
N VAL A 141 -11.91 -6.52 -12.61
CA VAL A 141 -12.90 -7.47 -12.08
C VAL A 141 -12.96 -7.49 -10.55
N ILE A 142 -14.16 -7.68 -10.00
CA ILE A 142 -14.39 -7.94 -8.57
C ILE A 142 -14.80 -9.40 -8.43
N VAL A 143 -13.90 -10.21 -7.86
CA VAL A 143 -13.97 -11.68 -7.87
C VAL A 143 -14.38 -12.22 -6.51
N HIS A 144 -15.53 -12.89 -6.47
CA HIS A 144 -15.98 -13.72 -5.37
C HIS A 144 -15.33 -15.10 -5.44
N SER A 145 -14.79 -15.60 -4.33
CA SER A 145 -14.30 -16.97 -4.28
C SER A 145 -14.44 -17.55 -2.89
N ARG A 146 -15.37 -18.51 -2.73
CA ARG A 146 -15.61 -19.21 -1.47
C ARG A 146 -15.56 -20.72 -1.67
N GLU A 147 -14.64 -21.36 -0.94
CA GLU A 147 -14.38 -22.82 -1.02
C GLU A 147 -14.07 -23.34 -2.45
N ALA A 148 -13.70 -22.44 -3.37
CA ALA A 148 -13.52 -22.71 -4.80
C ALA A 148 -12.10 -22.36 -5.31
N LYS A 149 -11.09 -22.45 -4.43
CA LYS A 149 -9.71 -21.99 -4.70
C LYS A 149 -9.13 -22.53 -6.01
N ALA A 150 -9.20 -23.85 -6.23
CA ALA A 150 -8.54 -24.49 -7.37
C ALA A 150 -9.11 -23.99 -8.70
N ASP A 151 -10.44 -24.03 -8.84
CA ASP A 151 -11.12 -23.62 -10.07
C ASP A 151 -11.04 -22.11 -10.30
N THR A 152 -11.13 -21.31 -9.24
CA THR A 152 -10.93 -19.85 -9.32
C THR A 152 -9.55 -19.52 -9.89
N LEU A 153 -8.48 -20.15 -9.36
CA LEU A 153 -7.12 -19.92 -9.84
C LEU A 153 -6.94 -20.41 -11.29
N ASN A 154 -7.51 -21.57 -11.64
CA ASN A 154 -7.43 -22.10 -13.00
C ASN A 154 -8.08 -21.15 -14.02
N ILE A 155 -9.32 -20.71 -13.75
CA ILE A 155 -10.07 -19.80 -14.63
C ILE A 155 -9.35 -18.45 -14.75
N LEU A 156 -8.94 -17.85 -13.62
CA LEU A 156 -8.22 -16.57 -13.64
C LEU A 156 -6.92 -16.67 -14.45
N SER A 157 -6.13 -17.74 -14.24
CA SER A 157 -4.86 -17.93 -14.96
C SER A 157 -5.04 -18.09 -16.48
N GLY A 158 -6.15 -18.66 -16.93
CA GLY A 158 -6.47 -18.83 -18.35
C GLY A 158 -7.16 -17.62 -18.99
N SER A 159 -7.66 -16.69 -18.18
CA SER A 159 -8.47 -15.57 -18.67
C SER A 159 -7.65 -14.45 -19.33
N GLY A 160 -6.42 -14.18 -18.89
CA GLY A 160 -5.65 -13.01 -19.30
C GLY A 160 -5.96 -11.74 -18.51
N ILE A 161 -6.82 -11.81 -17.49
CA ILE A 161 -7.06 -10.73 -16.54
C ILE A 161 -5.77 -10.37 -15.82
N SER A 162 -5.48 -9.06 -15.76
CA SER A 162 -4.33 -8.50 -15.04
C SER A 162 -4.70 -7.39 -14.06
N ARG A 163 -6.00 -7.06 -13.98
CA ARG A 163 -6.56 -6.00 -13.13
C ARG A 163 -7.82 -6.52 -12.47
N GLY A 164 -7.81 -6.64 -11.15
CA GLY A 164 -8.98 -7.06 -10.39
C GLY A 164 -8.70 -7.16 -8.90
N VAL A 165 -9.69 -7.56 -8.14
CA VAL A 165 -9.59 -7.78 -6.70
C VAL A 165 -10.32 -9.08 -6.33
N LEU A 166 -9.72 -9.87 -5.45
CA LEU A 166 -10.46 -10.87 -4.70
C LEU A 166 -11.06 -10.17 -3.48
N HIS A 167 -12.37 -9.90 -3.56
CA HIS A 167 -13.08 -9.27 -2.45
C HIS A 167 -13.28 -10.28 -1.31
N CYS A 168 -13.50 -9.76 -0.10
CA CYS A 168 -13.72 -10.50 1.14
C CYS A 168 -12.81 -11.74 1.25
N PHE A 169 -11.50 -11.53 1.13
CA PHE A 169 -10.57 -12.64 0.93
C PHE A 169 -10.67 -13.70 2.02
N SER A 170 -10.98 -14.94 1.63
CA SER A 170 -11.09 -16.09 2.54
C SER A 170 -10.12 -17.22 2.19
N GLY A 171 -9.16 -16.96 1.30
CA GLY A 171 -8.16 -17.92 0.84
C GLY A 171 -6.99 -18.11 1.81
N ASP A 172 -5.89 -18.60 1.26
CA ASP A 172 -4.64 -18.82 1.99
C ASP A 172 -3.47 -18.09 1.34
N MET A 173 -2.28 -18.15 1.96
CA MET A 173 -1.13 -17.41 1.42
C MET A 173 -0.73 -17.87 0.01
N ASP A 174 -0.86 -19.16 -0.30
CA ASP A 174 -0.59 -19.68 -1.65
C ASP A 174 -1.58 -19.09 -2.68
N MET A 175 -2.86 -18.95 -2.34
CA MET A 175 -3.83 -18.29 -3.19
C MET A 175 -3.50 -16.80 -3.33
N ALA A 176 -3.17 -16.13 -2.23
CA ALA A 176 -2.81 -14.71 -2.21
C ALA A 176 -1.62 -14.42 -3.13
N GLU A 177 -0.53 -15.19 -3.00
CA GLU A 177 0.68 -15.05 -3.82
C GLU A 177 0.37 -15.25 -5.31
N LYS A 178 -0.44 -16.26 -5.66
CA LYS A 178 -0.80 -16.55 -7.05
C LYS A 178 -1.65 -15.44 -7.68
N VAL A 179 -2.64 -14.91 -6.97
CA VAL A 179 -3.48 -13.83 -7.53
C VAL A 179 -2.72 -12.51 -7.62
N MET A 180 -1.84 -12.21 -6.66
CA MET A 180 -0.96 -11.04 -6.74
C MET A 180 0.03 -11.16 -7.90
N ALA A 181 0.56 -12.36 -8.16
CA ALA A 181 1.41 -12.61 -9.32
C ALA A 181 0.67 -12.42 -10.67
N MET A 182 -0.66 -12.56 -10.68
CA MET A 182 -1.52 -12.22 -11.81
C MET A 182 -1.88 -10.73 -11.88
N GLY A 183 -1.49 -9.92 -10.90
CA GLY A 183 -1.80 -8.48 -10.83
C GLY A 183 -3.09 -8.13 -10.07
N LEU A 184 -3.73 -9.11 -9.42
CA LEU A 184 -4.96 -8.89 -8.65
C LEU A 184 -4.67 -8.49 -7.21
N TYR A 185 -5.52 -7.60 -6.70
CA TYR A 185 -5.51 -7.10 -5.32
C TYR A 185 -6.26 -8.07 -4.40
N ILE A 186 -6.06 -7.88 -3.09
CA ILE A 186 -6.71 -8.63 -2.03
C ILE A 186 -7.40 -7.64 -1.09
N SER A 187 -8.71 -7.78 -0.94
CA SER A 187 -9.49 -6.93 -0.04
C SER A 187 -9.85 -7.64 1.27
N PHE A 188 -9.80 -6.88 2.36
CA PHE A 188 -10.17 -7.35 3.69
C PHE A 188 -11.43 -6.65 4.18
N ALA A 189 -12.44 -7.45 4.53
CA ALA A 189 -13.67 -6.98 5.16
C ALA A 189 -13.57 -7.00 6.70
N GLY A 190 -14.68 -6.69 7.38
CA GLY A 190 -14.78 -6.67 8.85
C GLY A 190 -14.39 -7.98 9.54
N THR A 191 -14.39 -9.11 8.82
CA THR A 191 -13.98 -10.44 9.32
C THR A 191 -12.54 -10.48 9.84
N VAL A 192 -11.63 -9.64 9.33
CA VAL A 192 -10.24 -9.55 9.81
C VAL A 192 -10.15 -9.15 11.29
N THR A 193 -11.18 -8.47 11.80
CA THR A 193 -11.26 -8.04 13.21
C THR A 193 -11.66 -9.17 14.16
N PHE A 194 -12.08 -10.33 13.65
CA PHE A 194 -12.58 -11.42 14.48
C PHE A 194 -11.43 -12.16 15.19
N LYS A 195 -11.64 -12.52 16.45
CA LYS A 195 -10.61 -13.18 17.29
C LYS A 195 -10.13 -14.53 16.75
N ASN A 196 -10.98 -15.23 15.98
CA ASN A 196 -10.70 -16.53 15.41
C ASN A 196 -10.10 -16.47 13.99
N ALA A 197 -10.04 -15.29 13.36
CA ALA A 197 -9.57 -15.12 11.99
C ALA A 197 -8.02 -15.11 11.87
N LYS A 198 -7.32 -15.95 12.64
CA LYS A 198 -5.84 -15.91 12.75
C LYS A 198 -5.13 -16.03 11.40
N ARG A 199 -5.55 -17.00 10.58
CA ARG A 199 -4.99 -17.19 9.23
C ARG A 199 -5.17 -15.95 8.35
N LEU A 200 -6.35 -15.33 8.40
CA LEU A 200 -6.64 -14.11 7.65
C LEU A 200 -5.79 -12.95 8.14
N GLN A 201 -5.60 -12.83 9.46
CA GLN A 201 -4.76 -11.81 10.08
C GLN A 201 -3.27 -11.98 9.72
N GLU A 202 -2.78 -13.22 9.62
CA GLU A 202 -1.42 -13.51 9.16
C GLU A 202 -1.20 -13.06 7.71
N ILE A 203 -2.18 -13.32 6.83
CA ILE A 203 -2.13 -12.87 5.43
C ILE A 203 -2.20 -11.33 5.37
N ALA A 204 -3.13 -10.73 6.11
CA ALA A 204 -3.28 -9.28 6.21
C ALA A 204 -2.02 -8.57 6.73
N ALA A 205 -1.23 -9.24 7.57
CA ALA A 205 0.06 -8.73 8.03
C ALA A 205 1.20 -8.95 7.01
N GLY A 206 1.09 -9.96 6.15
CA GLY A 206 2.19 -10.44 5.32
C GLY A 206 2.19 -9.99 3.86
N ILE A 207 1.03 -9.70 3.26
CA ILE A 207 0.99 -9.32 1.83
C ILE A 207 1.64 -7.96 1.58
N PRO A 208 2.22 -7.69 0.39
CA PRO A 208 2.76 -6.39 0.02
C PRO A 208 1.70 -5.27 0.07
N ASP A 209 2.13 -4.05 0.38
CA ASP A 209 1.21 -2.92 0.56
C ASP A 209 0.46 -2.59 -0.74
N GLU A 210 1.10 -2.75 -1.89
CA GLU A 210 0.56 -2.41 -3.22
C GLU A 210 -0.60 -3.30 -3.68
N TYR A 211 -0.88 -4.41 -2.98
CA TYR A 211 -2.02 -5.30 -3.27
C TYR A 211 -3.12 -5.22 -2.20
N LEU A 212 -2.93 -4.41 -1.16
CA LEU A 212 -3.86 -4.31 -0.03
C LEU A 212 -5.05 -3.39 -0.35
N LEU A 213 -6.26 -3.92 -0.21
CA LEU A 213 -7.52 -3.17 -0.21
C LEU A 213 -8.33 -3.45 1.05
N ILE A 214 -9.33 -2.60 1.31
CA ILE A 214 -10.29 -2.77 2.40
C ILE A 214 -11.69 -2.51 1.90
N GLU A 215 -12.64 -3.16 2.55
CA GLU A 215 -14.06 -3.01 2.26
C GLU A 215 -14.91 -3.26 3.50
N THR A 216 -16.20 -2.96 3.39
CA THR A 216 -17.17 -3.36 4.40
C THR A 216 -17.88 -4.65 4.06
N ASP A 217 -18.18 -4.89 2.78
CA ASP A 217 -19.15 -5.90 2.33
C ASP A 217 -20.55 -5.67 2.94
N ALA A 218 -20.88 -4.40 3.25
CA ALA A 218 -22.14 -4.07 3.90
C ALA A 218 -23.32 -4.39 2.97
N PRO A 219 -24.46 -4.91 3.49
CA PRO A 219 -24.87 -4.93 4.89
C PRO A 219 -24.30 -6.10 5.73
N TYR A 220 -23.47 -6.96 5.13
CA TYR A 220 -22.91 -8.16 5.75
C TYR A 220 -21.64 -7.87 6.57
N LEU A 221 -21.17 -8.88 7.31
CA LEU A 221 -19.82 -8.94 7.88
C LEU A 221 -19.39 -7.79 8.82
N SER A 222 -20.32 -7.26 9.62
CA SER A 222 -20.01 -6.23 10.62
C SER A 222 -18.78 -6.56 11.48
N PRO A 223 -17.84 -5.61 11.66
CA PRO A 223 -16.59 -5.84 12.39
C PRO A 223 -16.85 -6.16 13.87
N ALA A 224 -15.87 -6.76 14.55
CA ALA A 224 -15.95 -7.30 15.91
C ALA A 224 -16.62 -6.36 16.94
N PRO A 225 -16.34 -5.04 16.99
CA PRO A 225 -16.99 -4.14 17.94
C PRO A 225 -18.49 -3.92 17.68
N LEU A 226 -18.98 -4.25 16.49
CA LEU A 226 -20.33 -3.96 16.00
C LEU A 226 -21.07 -5.22 15.51
N ARG A 227 -20.55 -6.41 15.82
CA ARG A 227 -21.22 -7.67 15.48
C ARG A 227 -22.65 -7.72 15.99
N GLY A 228 -23.54 -8.28 15.17
CA GLY A 228 -24.98 -8.35 15.45
C GLY A 228 -25.77 -7.11 15.02
N LYS A 229 -25.10 -6.05 14.56
CA LYS A 229 -25.72 -4.91 13.86
C LYS A 229 -25.58 -5.09 12.35
N ARG A 230 -26.47 -4.47 11.56
CA ARG A 230 -26.30 -4.31 10.10
C ARG A 230 -25.01 -3.52 9.85
N ASN A 231 -24.18 -3.98 8.92
CA ASN A 231 -22.95 -3.27 8.56
C ASN A 231 -23.28 -2.04 7.71
N GLU A 232 -22.35 -1.09 7.64
CA GLU A 232 -22.44 0.08 6.78
C GLU A 232 -21.04 0.65 6.47
N PRO A 233 -20.88 1.43 5.39
CA PRO A 233 -19.58 1.99 4.97
C PRO A 233 -18.80 2.72 6.06
N SER A 234 -19.49 3.39 7.00
CA SER A 234 -18.85 4.11 8.11
C SER A 234 -18.04 3.18 9.05
N PHE A 235 -18.32 1.87 9.05
CA PHE A 235 -17.64 0.88 9.90
C PHE A 235 -16.28 0.44 9.33
N LEU A 236 -15.93 0.83 8.10
CA LEU A 236 -14.65 0.54 7.46
C LEU A 236 -13.44 0.95 8.33
N LEU A 237 -13.58 2.02 9.12
CA LEU A 237 -12.57 2.49 10.06
C LEU A 237 -12.13 1.41 11.07
N HIS A 238 -13.02 0.48 11.45
CA HIS A 238 -12.68 -0.62 12.33
C HIS A 238 -11.78 -1.65 11.64
N THR A 239 -12.03 -1.95 10.37
CA THR A 239 -11.16 -2.79 9.54
C THR A 239 -9.79 -2.14 9.41
N ALA A 240 -9.73 -0.85 9.06
CA ALA A 240 -8.48 -0.10 8.92
C ALA A 240 -7.66 -0.08 10.22
N ARG A 241 -8.30 0.14 11.38
CA ARG A 241 -7.65 0.08 12.70
C ARG A 241 -7.05 -1.29 12.99
N LYS A 242 -7.74 -2.37 12.63
CA LYS A 242 -7.20 -3.72 12.85
C LYS A 242 -6.00 -3.98 11.94
N LEU A 243 -6.04 -3.58 10.68
CA LEU A 243 -4.89 -3.72 9.78
C LEU A 243 -3.68 -2.91 10.25
N ALA A 244 -3.92 -1.69 10.75
CA ALA A 244 -2.88 -0.85 11.34
C ALA A 244 -2.18 -1.54 12.52
N GLU A 245 -2.95 -2.17 13.41
CA GLU A 245 -2.43 -2.98 14.52
C GLU A 245 -1.59 -4.17 14.02
N LEU A 246 -2.12 -4.95 13.07
CA LEU A 246 -1.46 -6.16 12.55
C LEU A 246 -0.16 -5.86 11.81
N ARG A 247 -0.08 -4.70 11.16
CA ARG A 247 1.08 -4.27 10.34
C ARG A 247 2.01 -3.33 11.09
N ASP A 248 1.73 -3.01 12.35
CA ASP A 248 2.50 -2.04 13.16
C ASP A 248 2.65 -0.69 12.45
N VAL A 249 1.55 -0.12 11.92
CA VAL A 249 1.56 1.19 11.22
C VAL A 249 0.44 2.09 11.72
N GLY A 250 0.43 3.36 11.32
CA GLY A 250 -0.67 4.26 11.64
C GLY A 250 -1.92 3.96 10.80
N VAL A 251 -3.11 4.34 11.30
CA VAL A 251 -4.36 4.24 10.53
C VAL A 251 -4.30 5.07 9.25
N GLY A 252 -3.65 6.24 9.30
CA GLY A 252 -3.40 7.06 8.12
C GLY A 252 -2.51 6.40 7.07
N ASP A 253 -1.60 5.51 7.48
CA ASP A 253 -0.79 4.74 6.54
C ASP A 253 -1.66 3.74 5.75
N ILE A 254 -2.58 3.05 6.45
CA ILE A 254 -3.55 2.15 5.84
C ILE A 254 -4.45 2.94 4.88
N ALA A 255 -5.05 4.04 5.35
CA ALA A 255 -5.92 4.89 4.54
C ALA A 255 -5.26 5.28 3.22
N ARG A 256 -4.05 5.84 3.29
CA ARG A 256 -3.32 6.26 2.10
C ARG A 256 -2.89 5.08 1.22
N ILE A 257 -2.49 3.92 1.79
CA ILE A 257 -2.15 2.72 0.99
C ILE A 257 -3.38 2.26 0.21
N THR A 258 -4.48 2.00 0.90
CA THR A 258 -5.66 1.37 0.30
C THR A 258 -6.41 2.31 -0.63
N THR A 259 -6.47 3.61 -0.32
CA THR A 259 -7.07 4.62 -1.20
C THR A 259 -6.28 4.79 -2.50
N LEU A 260 -4.93 4.79 -2.44
CA LEU A 260 -4.11 4.79 -3.65
C LEU A 260 -4.35 3.54 -4.49
N ASN A 261 -4.38 2.37 -3.86
CA ASN A 261 -4.57 1.09 -4.54
C ASN A 261 -5.96 1.02 -5.19
N ALA A 262 -7.00 1.44 -4.49
CA ALA A 262 -8.36 1.51 -5.03
C ALA A 262 -8.43 2.46 -6.23
N GLY A 263 -7.79 3.64 -6.12
CA GLY A 263 -7.75 4.60 -7.22
C GLY A 263 -7.01 4.08 -8.45
N ARG A 264 -5.93 3.31 -8.26
CA ARG A 264 -5.20 2.67 -9.37
C ARG A 264 -6.00 1.57 -10.05
N LEU A 265 -6.67 0.73 -9.25
CA LEU A 265 -7.42 -0.40 -9.78
C LEU A 265 -8.64 0.08 -10.57
N PHE A 266 -9.45 0.94 -9.96
CA PHE A 266 -10.77 1.36 -10.46
C PHE A 266 -10.75 2.69 -11.20
N GLY A 267 -9.63 3.42 -11.23
CA GLY A 267 -9.54 4.72 -11.91
C GLY A 267 -10.33 5.83 -11.20
N ILE A 268 -10.46 5.75 -9.88
CA ILE A 268 -11.25 6.68 -9.05
C ILE A 268 -10.38 7.48 -8.08
N GLY A 269 -10.89 8.59 -7.55
CA GLY A 269 -10.16 9.45 -6.62
C GLY A 269 -9.01 10.25 -7.27
N GLY A 270 -8.23 10.96 -6.44
CA GLY A 270 -7.11 11.79 -6.88
C GLY A 270 -5.74 11.16 -6.62
N ILE A 271 -5.07 10.62 -7.65
CA ILE A 271 -3.67 10.18 -7.55
C ILE A 271 -2.76 11.36 -7.92
N SER A 272 -2.02 11.89 -6.95
CA SER A 272 -1.03 12.94 -7.22
C SER A 272 0.16 12.37 -8.01
N PRO A 273 0.45 12.90 -9.22
CA PRO A 273 1.63 12.47 -9.99
C PRO A 273 2.94 13.02 -9.39
N VAL A 274 2.87 14.00 -8.49
CA VAL A 274 4.03 14.70 -7.93
C VAL A 274 4.70 13.84 -6.85
N GLY A 275 6.01 13.66 -6.99
CA GLY A 275 6.84 13.00 -5.99
C GLY A 275 6.89 13.77 -4.67
N LYS A 276 6.82 13.05 -3.56
CA LYS A 276 6.93 13.64 -2.22
C LYS A 276 8.40 13.78 -1.84
N ILE A 277 8.78 15.00 -1.46
CA ILE A 277 10.09 15.33 -0.89
C ILE A 277 10.14 15.08 0.62
N ALA A 278 8.98 15.15 1.30
CA ALA A 278 8.79 14.84 2.70
C ALA A 278 7.50 14.03 2.90
N TYR A 279 7.55 13.00 3.74
CA TYR A 279 6.41 12.12 3.99
C TYR A 279 6.49 11.45 5.36
N ASN A 280 5.35 11.18 5.98
CA ASN A 280 5.29 10.58 7.31
C ASN A 280 5.20 9.06 7.20
N ILE A 281 5.93 8.35 8.05
CA ILE A 281 5.66 6.94 8.35
C ILE A 281 5.63 6.86 9.88
N ARG A 282 4.48 6.49 10.45
CA ARG A 282 4.24 6.54 11.89
C ARG A 282 4.54 7.94 12.45
N ASP A 283 5.39 8.03 13.48
CA ASP A 283 5.74 9.29 14.17
C ASP A 283 7.02 9.97 13.62
N SER A 284 7.60 9.46 12.52
CA SER A 284 8.83 9.98 11.93
C SER A 284 8.57 10.62 10.57
N LEU A 285 9.29 11.71 10.27
CA LEU A 285 9.27 12.37 8.96
C LEU A 285 10.43 11.86 8.10
N TYR A 286 10.16 11.43 6.88
CA TYR A 286 11.15 10.91 5.94
C TYR A 286 11.37 11.93 4.81
N LEU A 287 12.64 12.16 4.47
CA LEU A 287 13.07 13.12 3.44
C LEU A 287 13.67 12.42 2.24
N ASN A 288 13.02 12.60 1.09
CA ASN A 288 13.46 12.11 -0.20
C ASN A 288 14.11 13.24 -0.99
N ILE A 289 15.43 13.20 -1.10
CA ILE A 289 16.21 14.34 -1.61
C ILE A 289 16.93 14.06 -2.94
N THR A 290 16.88 12.82 -3.44
CA THR A 290 17.50 12.45 -4.73
C THR A 290 16.96 11.14 -5.26
N ASN A 291 16.88 11.01 -6.58
CA ASN A 291 16.63 9.75 -7.28
C ASN A 291 17.92 8.95 -7.59
N ARG A 292 19.09 9.54 -7.33
CA ARG A 292 20.41 8.98 -7.67
C ARG A 292 20.89 8.05 -6.57
N CYS A 293 21.50 6.94 -6.96
CA CYS A 293 22.14 6.01 -6.03
C CYS A 293 23.32 5.35 -6.72
N THR A 294 24.34 4.99 -5.94
CA THR A 294 25.53 4.28 -6.41
C THR A 294 25.35 2.76 -6.51
N ASN A 295 24.16 2.27 -6.16
CA ASN A 295 23.75 0.87 -6.28
C ASN A 295 22.54 0.71 -7.21
N ALA A 296 22.47 -0.46 -7.85
CA ALA A 296 21.32 -0.94 -8.61
C ALA A 296 20.81 -2.26 -8.00
N CYS A 297 20.44 -2.24 -6.71
CA CYS A 297 20.12 -3.46 -6.00
C CYS A 297 18.94 -4.22 -6.63
N THR A 298 19.00 -5.56 -6.64
CA THR A 298 17.93 -6.42 -7.19
C THR A 298 16.59 -6.25 -6.47
N PHE A 299 16.63 -5.91 -5.18
CA PHE A 299 15.46 -5.65 -4.34
C PHE A 299 15.05 -4.17 -4.29
N CYS A 300 15.74 -3.27 -5.00
CA CYS A 300 15.50 -1.84 -4.86
C CYS A 300 14.13 -1.49 -5.45
N ILE A 301 13.25 -0.89 -4.64
CA ILE A 301 11.93 -0.42 -5.09
C ILE A 301 12.03 0.50 -6.32
N ARG A 302 13.19 1.15 -6.52
CA ARG A 302 13.50 2.03 -7.65
C ARG A 302 13.22 1.49 -9.04
N PHE A 303 13.21 0.17 -9.16
CA PHE A 303 13.04 -0.55 -10.42
C PHE A 303 11.70 -1.28 -10.51
N HIS A 304 10.88 -1.23 -9.45
CA HIS A 304 9.64 -2.01 -9.33
C HIS A 304 8.41 -1.11 -9.11
N SER A 305 8.56 0.00 -8.39
CA SER A 305 7.48 0.94 -8.11
C SER A 305 8.02 2.32 -7.76
N ASP A 306 7.27 3.37 -8.10
CA ASP A 306 7.56 4.71 -7.62
C ASP A 306 7.04 4.94 -6.20
N TYR A 307 6.31 3.98 -5.61
CA TYR A 307 5.54 4.20 -4.39
C TYR A 307 6.02 3.33 -3.24
N VAL A 308 6.15 3.94 -2.06
CA VAL A 308 6.47 3.26 -0.80
C VAL A 308 5.47 3.72 0.23
N LYS A 309 4.78 2.78 0.89
CA LYS A 309 3.68 3.08 1.81
C LYS A 309 2.80 4.16 1.19
N GLY A 310 2.19 3.91 0.03
CA GLY A 310 1.30 4.86 -0.68
C GLY A 310 1.85 6.25 -1.05
N HIS A 311 3.12 6.58 -0.77
CA HIS A 311 3.74 7.85 -1.18
C HIS A 311 4.49 7.66 -2.50
N ASN A 312 4.20 8.47 -3.51
CA ASN A 312 5.04 8.56 -4.70
C ASN A 312 6.39 9.18 -4.30
N LEU A 313 7.47 8.42 -4.42
CA LEU A 313 8.84 8.83 -4.11
C LEU A 313 9.67 9.13 -5.37
N ARG A 314 9.11 9.03 -6.57
CA ARG A 314 9.82 9.47 -7.77
C ARG A 314 9.82 10.99 -7.83
N LEU A 315 10.96 11.61 -7.55
CA LEU A 315 11.11 13.06 -7.65
C LEU A 315 11.12 13.49 -9.12
N ASP A 316 10.46 14.60 -9.42
CA ASP A 316 10.57 15.31 -10.71
C ASP A 316 11.81 16.22 -10.77
N HIS A 317 12.31 16.66 -9.61
CA HIS A 317 13.54 17.43 -9.45
C HIS A 317 14.25 17.14 -8.11
N GLU A 318 15.52 17.51 -7.97
CA GLU A 318 16.20 17.42 -6.66
C GLU A 318 15.87 18.65 -5.81
N PRO A 319 15.21 18.49 -4.65
CA PRO A 319 14.67 19.62 -3.90
C PRO A 319 15.75 20.50 -3.29
N GLY A 320 15.44 21.80 -3.14
CA GLY A 320 16.31 22.78 -2.50
C GLY A 320 16.28 22.70 -0.97
N ILE A 321 17.17 23.44 -0.30
CA ILE A 321 17.17 23.48 1.18
C ILE A 321 15.94 24.17 1.76
N GLU A 322 15.51 25.29 1.17
CA GLU A 322 14.32 26.03 1.65
C GLU A 322 13.05 25.22 1.43
N GLU A 323 12.91 24.57 0.28
CA GLU A 323 11.80 23.67 -0.02
C GLU A 323 11.70 22.52 1.00
N LEU A 324 12.83 21.97 1.43
CA LEU A 324 12.85 20.93 2.46
C LEU A 324 12.52 21.48 3.84
N LYS A 325 12.97 22.69 4.21
CA LYS A 325 12.57 23.34 5.47
C LYS A 325 11.07 23.59 5.51
N ASP A 326 10.51 24.13 4.42
CA ASP A 326 9.08 24.37 4.28
C ASP A 326 8.28 23.07 4.39
N ALA A 327 8.78 21.99 3.78
CA ALA A 327 8.14 20.68 3.85
C ALA A 327 8.27 19.99 5.22
N ILE A 328 9.31 20.31 5.99
CA ILE A 328 9.46 19.81 7.37
C ILE A 328 8.56 20.59 8.34
N GLY A 329 8.45 21.91 8.18
CA GLY A 329 7.76 22.75 9.16
C GLY A 329 8.48 22.76 10.51
N ASP A 330 7.84 22.22 11.55
CA ASP A 330 8.42 22.09 12.90
C ASP A 330 9.08 20.72 13.09
N PRO A 331 10.43 20.63 13.11
CA PRO A 331 11.12 19.35 13.26
C PRO A 331 10.90 18.69 14.63
N SER A 332 10.51 19.45 15.65
CA SER A 332 10.29 18.94 17.01
C SER A 332 8.97 18.17 17.15
N ALA A 333 8.06 18.32 16.18
CA ALA A 333 6.79 17.61 16.13
C ALA A 333 6.96 16.11 15.81
N TYR A 334 8.14 15.68 15.35
CA TYR A 334 8.42 14.31 14.95
C TYR A 334 9.35 13.62 15.93
N LYS A 335 9.21 12.28 16.03
CA LYS A 335 10.18 11.44 16.76
C LYS A 335 11.60 11.62 16.22
N GLU A 336 11.71 11.73 14.90
CA GLU A 336 12.95 12.00 14.17
C GLU A 336 12.63 12.42 12.72
N VAL A 337 13.56 13.16 12.13
CA VAL A 337 13.62 13.44 10.70
C VAL A 337 14.69 12.54 10.07
N VAL A 338 14.27 11.77 9.08
CA VAL A 338 15.05 10.68 8.49
C VAL A 338 15.42 11.04 7.06
N PHE A 339 16.71 11.21 6.77
CA PHE A 339 17.20 11.25 5.39
C PHE A 339 17.11 9.85 4.81
N CYS A 340 16.07 9.62 4.01
CA CYS A 340 15.74 8.32 3.45
C CYS A 340 14.77 8.54 2.31
N GLY A 341 15.07 7.97 1.15
CA GLY A 341 14.20 8.14 0.00
C GLY A 341 14.54 7.14 -1.09
N TYR A 342 14.22 7.54 -2.31
CA TYR A 342 14.45 6.72 -3.50
C TYR A 342 15.95 6.46 -3.66
N GLY A 343 16.79 7.51 -3.64
CA GLY A 343 18.23 7.43 -3.83
C GLY A 343 19.09 7.38 -2.56
N GLU A 344 20.41 7.58 -2.74
CA GLU A 344 21.43 7.66 -1.69
C GLU A 344 21.56 9.12 -1.19
N PRO A 345 21.07 9.46 0.02
CA PRO A 345 21.06 10.83 0.50
C PRO A 345 22.45 11.46 0.59
N LEU A 346 23.48 10.68 0.94
CA LEU A 346 24.84 11.19 1.13
C LEU A 346 25.54 11.57 -0.19
N MET A 347 24.92 11.33 -1.35
CA MET A 347 25.35 11.97 -2.61
C MET A 347 25.16 13.50 -2.58
N ARG A 348 24.28 14.01 -1.72
CA ARG A 348 24.04 15.45 -1.51
C ARG A 348 24.55 15.90 -0.13
N LEU A 349 25.79 15.54 0.21
CA LEU A 349 26.39 15.73 1.54
C LEU A 349 26.25 17.16 2.10
N ASP A 350 26.51 18.19 1.29
CA ASP A 350 26.43 19.58 1.78
C ASP A 350 25.01 19.99 2.14
N LEU A 351 24.01 19.55 1.36
CA LEU A 351 22.60 19.73 1.68
C LEU A 351 22.25 19.01 2.99
N VAL A 352 22.63 17.73 3.11
CA VAL A 352 22.36 16.92 4.31
C VAL A 352 22.96 17.59 5.55
N LYS A 353 24.21 18.05 5.48
CA LYS A 353 24.87 18.76 6.60
C LYS A 353 24.15 20.06 6.97
N ALA A 354 23.80 20.88 5.97
CA ALA A 354 23.15 22.16 6.21
C ALA A 354 21.74 21.96 6.82
N LEU A 355 20.96 21.04 6.28
CA LEU A 355 19.62 20.76 6.77
C LEU A 355 19.62 20.03 8.13
N ALA A 356 20.56 19.10 8.36
CA ALA A 356 20.70 18.44 9.65
C ALA A 356 21.01 19.44 10.78
N ARG A 357 21.90 20.41 10.54
CA ARG A 357 22.14 21.51 11.50
C ARG A 357 20.86 22.28 11.81
N TRP A 358 20.15 22.70 10.76
CA TRP A 358 18.89 23.42 10.93
C TRP A 358 17.85 22.61 11.72
N ILE A 359 17.71 21.30 11.45
CA ILE A 359 16.82 20.41 12.20
C ILE A 359 17.21 20.38 13.68
N LYS A 360 18.51 20.23 14.00
CA LYS A 360 19.01 20.20 15.38
C LYS A 360 18.80 21.53 16.10
N ASP A 361 19.07 22.65 15.42
CA ASP A 361 18.87 24.00 15.96
C ASP A 361 17.40 24.29 16.26
N ASN A 362 16.47 23.57 15.60
CA ASN A 362 15.02 23.64 15.82
C ASN A 362 14.48 22.44 16.61
N GLY A 363 15.31 21.81 17.45
CA GLY A 363 14.87 20.80 18.43
C GLY A 363 14.55 19.42 17.88
N GLY A 364 14.78 19.18 16.58
CA GLY A 364 14.56 17.88 15.95
C GLY A 364 15.71 16.88 16.19
N ARG A 365 15.44 15.62 15.84
CA ARG A 365 16.43 14.54 15.82
C ARG A 365 16.70 14.11 14.38
N VAL A 366 17.94 13.75 14.06
CA VAL A 366 18.35 13.41 12.69
C VAL A 366 18.80 11.96 12.61
N ARG A 367 18.20 11.21 11.68
CA ARG A 367 18.68 9.90 11.24
C ARG A 367 19.04 9.91 9.77
N ILE A 368 20.12 9.22 9.41
CA ILE A 368 20.49 9.00 8.00
C ILE A 368 20.37 7.52 7.67
N ASN A 369 19.63 7.19 6.61
CA ASN A 369 19.69 5.88 5.97
C ASN A 369 20.61 5.97 4.75
N THR A 370 21.60 5.09 4.66
CA THR A 370 22.61 5.11 3.60
C THR A 370 22.99 3.69 3.16
N ASN A 371 23.48 3.57 1.93
CA ASN A 371 24.15 2.40 1.39
C ASN A 371 25.61 2.25 1.88
N GLY A 372 26.13 3.24 2.62
CA GLY A 372 27.45 3.19 3.26
C GLY A 372 28.63 3.55 2.35
N GLN A 373 28.40 4.01 1.13
CA GLN A 373 29.46 4.32 0.16
C GLN A 373 29.92 5.78 0.18
N ALA A 374 29.46 6.60 1.13
CA ALA A 374 29.71 8.04 1.16
C ALA A 374 31.21 8.40 1.12
N ASN A 375 32.06 7.67 1.84
CA ASN A 375 33.51 7.93 1.78
C ASN A 375 34.11 7.66 0.39
N LEU A 376 33.58 6.69 -0.36
CA LEU A 376 33.99 6.42 -1.73
C LEU A 376 33.46 7.49 -2.69
N ILE A 377 32.22 7.95 -2.48
CA ILE A 377 31.59 9.02 -3.27
C ILE A 377 32.41 10.31 -3.17
N HIS A 378 32.84 10.67 -1.95
CA HIS A 378 33.51 11.95 -1.68
C HIS A 378 35.05 11.86 -1.65
N GLY A 379 35.61 10.65 -1.79
CA GLY A 379 37.07 10.42 -1.77
C GLY A 379 37.75 10.73 -0.42
N ARG A 380 36.99 10.88 0.67
CA ARG A 380 37.50 11.23 2.01
C ARG A 380 36.57 10.72 3.12
N ASN A 381 37.03 10.72 4.37
CA ASN A 381 36.20 10.36 5.51
C ASN A 381 35.25 11.51 5.89
N ILE A 382 33.94 11.33 5.64
CA ILE A 382 32.91 12.36 5.88
C ILE A 382 32.28 12.28 7.27
N LEU A 383 32.49 11.18 8.00
CA LEU A 383 31.87 10.95 9.32
C LEU A 383 32.19 12.01 10.38
N PRO A 384 33.42 12.56 10.47
CA PRO A 384 33.71 13.66 11.38
C PRO A 384 32.85 14.90 11.12
N GLU A 385 32.41 15.13 9.88
CA GLU A 385 31.58 16.27 9.50
C GLU A 385 30.10 16.10 9.88
N LEU A 386 29.69 14.88 10.21
CA LEU A 386 28.34 14.54 10.67
C LEU A 386 28.23 14.49 12.19
N GLN A 387 29.37 14.52 12.90
CA GLN A 387 29.40 14.47 14.36
C GLN A 387 28.66 15.67 14.96
N GLY A 388 27.79 15.40 15.94
CA GLY A 388 26.98 16.41 16.63
C GLY A 388 25.74 16.88 15.88
N ILE A 389 25.63 16.60 14.57
CA ILE A 389 24.47 17.00 13.75
C ILE A 389 23.62 15.80 13.29
N VAL A 390 24.11 14.58 13.48
CA VAL A 390 23.40 13.33 13.19
C VAL A 390 23.33 12.49 14.48
N ASP A 391 22.12 12.11 14.88
CA ASP A 391 21.88 11.34 16.10
C ASP A 391 22.03 9.83 15.85
N SER A 392 21.64 9.36 14.66
CA SER A 392 21.77 7.95 14.29
C SER A 392 22.00 7.73 12.79
N ILE A 393 22.62 6.61 12.44
CA ILE A 393 22.83 6.19 11.05
C ILE A 393 22.47 4.71 10.86
N SER A 394 21.67 4.43 9.83
CA SER A 394 21.36 3.08 9.36
C SER A 394 22.12 2.81 8.06
N ILE A 395 23.03 1.83 8.09
CA ILE A 395 23.92 1.52 6.97
C ILE A 395 23.53 0.17 6.36
N SER A 396 23.33 0.13 5.05
CA SER A 396 22.89 -1.06 4.35
C SER A 396 24.08 -1.93 3.96
N LEU A 397 24.32 -3.01 4.72
CA LEU A 397 25.37 -3.99 4.44
C LEU A 397 24.90 -4.95 3.34
N ASP A 398 23.66 -5.44 3.46
CA ASP A 398 22.90 -6.27 2.52
C ASP A 398 23.57 -7.54 1.95
N ALA A 399 24.81 -7.88 2.36
CA ALA A 399 25.51 -9.10 1.99
C ALA A 399 26.66 -9.42 2.96
N GLN A 400 26.96 -10.70 3.10
CA GLN A 400 28.02 -11.21 3.98
C GLN A 400 29.44 -11.15 3.38
N ASP A 401 29.54 -10.99 2.07
CA ASP A 401 30.81 -10.99 1.33
C ASP A 401 30.73 -10.15 0.04
N GLU A 402 31.90 -9.83 -0.53
CA GLU A 402 32.00 -8.97 -1.71
C GLU A 402 31.33 -9.57 -2.95
N ARG A 403 31.37 -10.89 -3.11
CA ARG A 403 30.76 -11.57 -4.27
C ARG A 403 29.24 -11.42 -4.21
N THR A 404 28.65 -11.71 -3.06
CA THR A 404 27.21 -11.61 -2.81
C THR A 404 26.76 -10.14 -2.92
N TYR A 405 27.53 -9.20 -2.36
CA TYR A 405 27.25 -7.77 -2.50
C TYR A 405 27.22 -7.32 -3.96
N LYS A 406 28.16 -7.76 -4.79
CA LYS A 406 28.18 -7.44 -6.22
C LYS A 406 26.97 -8.00 -6.96
N THR A 407 26.53 -9.21 -6.63
CA THR A 407 25.34 -9.83 -7.24
C THR A 407 24.06 -9.09 -6.88
N ILE A 408 23.90 -8.77 -5.59
CA ILE A 408 22.64 -8.27 -5.05
C ILE A 408 22.56 -6.75 -5.13
N CYS A 409 23.58 -6.02 -4.67
CA CYS A 409 23.57 -4.55 -4.63
C CYS A 409 24.02 -3.90 -5.95
N ARG A 410 24.77 -4.62 -6.79
CA ARG A 410 25.25 -4.17 -8.10
C ARG A 410 25.84 -2.75 -8.05
N PRO A 411 26.91 -2.53 -7.27
CA PRO A 411 27.50 -1.20 -7.09
C PRO A 411 28.17 -0.69 -8.36
N PHE A 412 28.07 0.60 -8.63
CA PHE A 412 28.81 1.28 -9.71
C PHE A 412 30.25 1.63 -9.32
N LEU A 413 30.55 1.69 -8.02
CA LEU A 413 31.86 2.05 -7.49
C LEU A 413 32.76 0.83 -7.31
N LYS A 414 34.06 0.99 -7.58
CA LYS A 414 35.09 -0.03 -7.29
C LYS A 414 35.27 -0.18 -5.77
N ASP A 415 35.64 -1.39 -5.34
CA ASP A 415 35.85 -1.76 -3.92
C ASP A 415 34.68 -1.41 -2.98
N ALA A 416 33.45 -1.29 -3.52
CA ALA A 416 32.27 -0.83 -2.78
C ALA A 416 32.03 -1.59 -1.48
N TYR A 417 32.07 -2.93 -1.50
CA TYR A 417 31.85 -3.74 -0.29
C TYR A 417 32.87 -3.43 0.82
N LYS A 418 34.16 -3.36 0.47
CA LYS A 418 35.22 -3.00 1.42
C LYS A 418 35.01 -1.58 1.96
N GLY A 419 34.59 -0.66 1.09
CA GLY A 419 34.24 0.71 1.47
C GLY A 419 33.11 0.76 2.48
N VAL A 420 32.02 0.00 2.27
CA VAL A 420 30.89 -0.09 3.20
C VAL A 420 31.32 -0.65 4.55
N VAL A 421 32.06 -1.77 4.58
CA VAL A 421 32.57 -2.36 5.83
C VAL A 421 33.48 -1.38 6.57
N SER A 422 34.35 -0.68 5.85
CA SER A 422 35.20 0.37 6.43
C SER A 422 34.39 1.55 6.97
N PHE A 423 33.34 1.96 6.27
CA PHE A 423 32.45 3.04 6.67
C PHE A 423 31.68 2.69 7.96
N ILE A 424 31.15 1.48 8.06
CA ILE A 424 30.48 0.97 9.27
C ILE A 424 31.44 1.00 10.47
N ARG A 425 32.66 0.47 10.29
CA ARG A 425 33.68 0.45 11.35
C ARG A 425 34.02 1.85 11.86
N GLU A 426 34.12 2.81 10.94
CA GLU A 426 34.50 4.18 11.27
C GLU A 426 33.32 4.96 11.88
N ALA A 427 32.08 4.65 11.48
CA ALA A 427 30.87 5.36 11.93
C ALA A 427 30.70 5.32 13.45
N GLY A 428 31.02 4.18 14.10
CA GLY A 428 30.91 4.01 15.55
C GLY A 428 31.82 4.93 16.37
N LYS A 429 32.77 5.64 15.74
CA LYS A 429 33.62 6.64 16.41
C LYS A 429 33.00 8.05 16.47
N TYR A 430 32.06 8.36 15.57
CA TYR A 430 31.55 9.73 15.38
C TYR A 430 30.03 9.83 15.56
N ILE A 431 29.29 8.77 15.27
CA ILE A 431 27.83 8.76 15.34
C ILE A 431 27.41 7.99 16.61
N PRO A 432 26.55 8.57 17.48
CA PRO A 432 26.15 7.94 18.74
C PRO A 432 25.47 6.58 18.55
N ASP A 433 24.66 6.45 17.50
CA ASP A 433 23.87 5.25 17.24
C ASP A 433 24.05 4.75 15.79
N VAL A 434 24.74 3.63 15.65
CA VAL A 434 25.01 2.98 14.35
C VAL A 434 24.28 1.66 14.28
N THR A 435 23.48 1.50 13.22
CA THR A 435 22.74 0.27 12.93
C THR A 435 23.08 -0.23 11.54
N VAL A 436 23.54 -1.47 11.45
CA VAL A 436 23.66 -2.20 10.19
C VAL A 436 22.33 -2.81 9.84
N THR A 437 21.92 -2.67 8.59
CA THR A 437 20.69 -3.24 8.05
C THR A 437 20.99 -4.20 6.92
N VAL A 438 20.18 -5.26 6.84
CA VAL A 438 20.28 -6.30 5.81
C VAL A 438 18.88 -6.68 5.37
N VAL A 439 18.65 -6.75 4.05
CA VAL A 439 17.46 -7.40 3.49
C VAL A 439 17.70 -8.91 3.41
N ASP A 440 16.77 -9.73 3.87
CA ASP A 440 16.81 -11.21 3.74
C ASP A 440 16.53 -11.70 2.30
N ALA A 441 17.16 -11.06 1.32
CA ALA A 441 17.04 -11.42 -0.09
C ALA A 441 17.64 -12.81 -0.37
N PRO A 442 17.14 -13.53 -1.41
CA PRO A 442 17.70 -14.82 -1.79
C PRO A 442 19.23 -14.76 -2.01
N GLY A 443 19.95 -15.66 -1.33
CA GLY A 443 21.42 -15.74 -1.38
C GLY A 443 22.16 -14.95 -0.30
N VAL A 444 21.46 -14.16 0.52
CA VAL A 444 22.05 -13.46 1.68
C VAL A 444 22.15 -14.41 2.88
N ASP A 445 23.35 -14.55 3.43
CA ASP A 445 23.55 -15.20 4.74
C ASP A 445 23.32 -14.18 5.86
N VAL A 446 22.08 -14.12 6.33
CA VAL A 446 21.65 -13.19 7.39
C VAL A 446 22.44 -13.41 8.68
N LYS A 447 22.74 -14.66 9.05
CA LYS A 447 23.47 -14.96 10.28
C LYS A 447 24.90 -14.44 10.19
N ARG A 448 25.58 -14.67 9.06
CA ARG A 448 26.93 -14.14 8.86
C ARG A 448 26.94 -12.61 8.85
N CYS A 449 25.92 -11.97 8.28
CA CYS A 449 25.82 -10.51 8.35
C CYS A 449 25.62 -9.98 9.78
N GLU A 450 24.84 -10.68 10.60
CA GLU A 450 24.68 -10.36 12.01
C GLU A 450 26.00 -10.51 12.77
N GLU A 451 26.77 -11.57 12.49
CA GLU A 451 28.12 -11.74 13.05
C GLU A 451 29.06 -10.58 12.68
N ILE A 452 29.04 -10.13 11.42
CA ILE A 452 29.82 -8.96 10.98
C ILE A 452 29.43 -7.72 11.78
N ALA A 453 28.13 -7.47 12.00
CA ALA A 453 27.68 -6.34 12.81
C ALA A 453 28.18 -6.44 14.27
N ARG A 454 28.18 -7.65 14.85
CA ARG A 454 28.73 -7.90 16.19
C ARG A 454 30.24 -7.68 16.26
N GLU A 455 31.00 -8.19 15.27
CA GLU A 455 32.45 -7.98 15.14
C GLU A 455 32.80 -6.49 15.06
N LEU A 456 31.95 -5.71 14.37
CA LEU A 456 32.08 -4.26 14.23
C LEU A 456 31.49 -3.47 15.41
N LYS A 457 30.90 -4.15 16.40
CA LYS A 457 30.30 -3.55 17.61
C LYS A 457 29.18 -2.54 17.32
N VAL A 458 28.34 -2.83 16.34
CA VAL A 458 27.19 -2.01 15.94
C VAL A 458 25.89 -2.80 16.03
N ARG A 459 24.74 -2.11 16.10
CA ARG A 459 23.43 -2.79 16.14
C ARG A 459 23.13 -3.46 14.81
N PHE A 460 22.31 -4.51 14.83
CA PHE A 460 21.85 -5.21 13.64
C PHE A 460 20.33 -5.10 13.53
N ARG A 461 19.82 -4.86 12.32
CA ARG A 461 18.39 -4.90 12.02
C ARG A 461 18.15 -5.63 10.69
N LEU A 462 17.41 -6.72 10.76
CA LEU A 462 16.92 -7.42 9.58
C LEU A 462 15.72 -6.68 8.97
N ARG A 463 15.69 -6.58 7.65
CA ARG A 463 14.57 -6.11 6.84
C ARG A 463 14.06 -7.29 6.02
N ARG A 464 12.74 -7.42 5.91
CA ARG A 464 12.14 -8.47 5.09
C ARG A 464 12.11 -8.07 3.62
N TYR A 465 12.47 -9.00 2.76
CA TYR A 465 12.42 -8.90 1.32
C TYR A 465 10.97 -8.63 0.89
N ASN A 466 10.79 -7.74 -0.10
CA ASN A 466 9.49 -7.24 -0.57
C ASN A 466 8.62 -6.48 0.46
N LEU A 467 9.11 -6.22 1.67
CA LEU A 467 8.46 -5.33 2.63
C LEU A 467 9.28 -4.04 2.77
N VAL A 468 8.78 -2.96 2.15
CA VAL A 468 9.41 -1.64 2.16
C VAL A 468 8.66 -0.68 3.10
N GLY A 469 9.43 0.20 3.75
CA GLY A 469 8.97 1.06 4.85
C GLY A 469 9.26 0.44 6.20
#